data_AF-A0A070A180-F1
#
_entry.id   AF-A0A070A180-F1
#
_cell.length_a   1.000
_cell.length_b   1.000
_cell.length_c   1.000
_cell.angle_alpha   90.00
_cell.angle_beta   90.00
_cell.angle_gamma   90.00
#
_symmetry.space_group_name_H-M   'P 1'
#
loop_
_entity.id
_entity.type
_entity.pdbx_description
1 polymer ?
#
loop_
_entity_poly.entity_id
_entity_poly.type
_entity_poly.pdbx_seq_one_letter_code
_entity_poly.pdbx_strand_id
1 'polypeptide(L)'
;MFSPVIIVLTAVFVLCSGFISLSHIALFSLPSSLIAHYNHSKNKQLRQIANLMAYPNHLLITLVFFDIGINIGVQNCIATLVGDSASFLMTVGVPLALTLVLGEIIPKVIAIPYNVRIARLVTPIIFVSTKSFRPIFDWAISGINFIIQKMLVHQEGDFIQPQELKEVLRSCKDFGVVNHEESRLLFGYLSMEEGSIKERMKPKQEIVFYDVLTPIENLYRLFSGQRYSRILVCKDGLQNLLGVCSAKSLVLHKEQLQSSEDLLPLLRKPHYIPETVSAKTALYHLAKEDSGLGIIIDEYGSIEGLITQNDLFEIVSNEVSHIRPASKQFAHSDKNVIIAAGTYELSDFYDLFGVDLPTTSNCVTIGGWLTEQLGEIPETGTKFAWGQFVFQVLDAAPNCVKRVYIRKTHGN
;
A
#
# COMPACT_ATOMS: atom_id res chain seq x y z
N MET A 1 62.92 16.23 -7.82
CA MET A 1 62.54 16.25 -9.25
C MET A 1 61.38 15.29 -9.39
N PHE A 2 60.18 15.78 -9.74
CA PHE A 2 58.99 14.94 -9.78
C PHE A 2 59.19 13.78 -10.76
N SER A 3 58.99 12.54 -10.31
CA SER A 3 59.06 11.40 -11.21
C SER A 3 57.89 11.48 -12.19
N PRO A 4 58.12 11.63 -13.51
CA PRO A 4 57.05 11.75 -14.49
C PRO A 4 56.11 10.53 -14.46
N VAL A 5 56.62 9.38 -14.01
CA VAL A 5 55.87 8.15 -13.80
C VAL A 5 54.77 8.32 -12.75
N ILE A 6 55.06 9.00 -11.63
CA ILE A 6 54.10 9.19 -10.53
C ILE A 6 52.99 10.16 -10.93
N ILE A 7 53.30 11.17 -11.75
CA ILE A 7 52.31 12.11 -12.28
C ILE A 7 51.33 11.39 -13.21
N VAL A 8 51.85 10.58 -14.14
CA VAL A 8 51.00 9.77 -15.03
C VAL A 8 50.15 8.79 -14.23
N LEU A 9 50.73 8.12 -13.23
CA LEU A 9 50.01 7.18 -12.37
C LEU A 9 48.88 7.87 -11.58
N THR A 10 49.16 9.05 -11.02
CA THR A 10 48.15 9.87 -10.34
C THR A 10 46.99 10.22 -11.27
N ALA A 11 47.29 10.68 -12.49
CA ALA A 11 46.26 11.03 -13.46
C ALA A 11 45.39 9.82 -13.84
N VAL A 12 46.00 8.65 -14.04
CA VAL A 12 45.28 7.40 -14.30
C VAL A 12 44.36 7.05 -13.13
N PHE A 13 44.83 7.13 -11.88
CA PHE A 13 43.98 6.85 -10.73
C PHE A 13 42.81 7.82 -10.58
N VAL A 14 43.01 9.12 -10.83
CA VAL A 14 41.91 10.10 -10.81
C VAL A 14 40.85 9.78 -11.87
N LEU A 15 41.27 9.38 -13.08
CA LEU A 15 40.33 8.96 -14.13
C LEU A 15 39.58 7.67 -13.74
N CYS A 16 40.27 6.71 -13.12
CA CYS A 16 39.63 5.49 -12.62
C CYS A 16 38.64 5.78 -11.49
N SER A 17 38.96 6.68 -10.56
CA SER A 17 38.05 7.15 -9.50
C SER A 17 36.80 7.77 -10.14
N GLY A 18 37.00 8.67 -11.10
CA GLY A 18 35.92 9.24 -11.89
C GLY A 18 35.05 8.21 -12.59
N PHE A 19 35.65 7.19 -13.20
CA PHE A 19 34.91 6.11 -13.86
C PHE A 19 34.05 5.29 -12.86
N ILE A 20 34.58 4.97 -11.68
CA ILE A 20 33.84 4.21 -10.65
C ILE A 20 32.69 5.05 -10.09
N SER A 21 32.95 6.32 -9.75
CA SER A 21 31.93 7.25 -9.26
C SER A 21 30.81 7.48 -10.29
N LEU A 22 31.17 7.66 -11.56
CA LEU A 22 30.24 7.76 -12.69
C LEU A 22 29.39 6.49 -12.82
N SER A 23 30.02 5.31 -12.71
CA SER A 23 29.34 4.02 -12.81
C SER A 23 28.34 3.80 -11.69
N HIS A 24 28.71 4.19 -10.46
CA HIS A 24 27.87 4.08 -9.29
C HIS A 24 26.57 4.88 -9.46
N ILE A 25 26.66 6.17 -9.75
CA ILE A 25 25.44 6.99 -9.91
C ILE A 25 24.66 6.58 -11.15
N ALA A 26 25.32 6.25 -12.26
CA ALA A 26 24.61 5.86 -13.48
C ALA A 26 23.80 4.57 -13.34
N LEU A 27 24.28 3.58 -12.57
CA LEU A 27 23.57 2.32 -12.34
C LEU A 27 22.44 2.49 -11.30
N PHE A 28 22.71 3.17 -10.18
CA PHE A 28 21.74 3.29 -9.08
C PHE A 28 20.68 4.39 -9.30
N SER A 29 20.86 5.29 -10.26
CA SER A 29 19.82 6.26 -10.64
C SER A 29 18.85 5.75 -11.71
N LEU A 30 18.98 4.50 -12.18
CA LEU A 30 18.06 3.93 -13.15
C LEU A 30 16.69 3.64 -12.52
N PRO A 31 15.57 4.00 -13.19
CA PRO A 31 14.24 3.66 -12.70
C PRO A 31 14.02 2.14 -12.63
N SER A 32 13.39 1.66 -11.56
CA SER A 32 13.09 0.24 -11.36
C SER A 32 12.24 -0.37 -12.49
N SER A 33 11.31 0.41 -13.07
CA SER A 33 10.49 0.01 -14.23
C SER A 33 11.33 -0.29 -15.48
N LEU A 34 12.40 0.48 -15.70
CA LEU A 34 13.30 0.30 -16.82
C LEU A 34 14.17 -0.95 -16.64
N ILE A 35 14.61 -1.23 -15.41
CA ILE A 35 15.38 -2.43 -15.06
C ILE A 35 14.56 -3.69 -15.29
N ALA A 36 13.28 -3.69 -14.90
CA ALA A 36 12.36 -4.80 -15.15
C ALA A 36 12.23 -5.10 -16.66
N HIS A 37 12.13 -4.07 -17.48
CA HIS A 37 12.10 -4.21 -18.94
C HIS A 37 13.41 -4.82 -19.51
N TYR A 38 14.56 -4.46 -18.94
CA TYR A 38 15.86 -4.98 -19.38
C TYR A 38 16.06 -6.48 -19.13
N ASN A 39 15.36 -7.07 -18.16
CA ASN A 39 15.46 -8.50 -17.87
C ASN A 39 14.96 -9.37 -19.04
N HIS A 40 13.97 -8.88 -19.79
CA HIS A 40 13.39 -9.56 -20.95
C HIS A 40 14.00 -9.14 -22.29
N SER A 41 15.01 -8.26 -22.28
CA SER A 41 15.65 -7.79 -23.51
C SER A 41 16.55 -8.85 -24.14
N LYS A 42 16.55 -8.92 -25.49
CA LYS A 42 17.51 -9.75 -26.26
C LYS A 42 18.95 -9.22 -26.18
N ASN A 43 19.16 -7.96 -25.78
CA ASN A 43 20.48 -7.36 -25.70
C ASN A 43 21.23 -7.83 -24.43
N LYS A 44 22.39 -8.46 -24.62
CA LYS A 44 23.25 -8.97 -23.54
C LYS A 44 23.64 -7.88 -22.53
N GLN A 45 23.93 -6.66 -22.96
CA GLN A 45 24.33 -5.57 -22.06
C GLN A 45 23.19 -5.11 -21.16
N LEU A 46 21.97 -5.01 -21.71
CA LEU A 46 20.78 -4.65 -20.93
C LEU A 46 20.47 -5.72 -19.89
N ARG A 47 20.58 -6.99 -20.28
CA ARG A 47 20.42 -8.11 -19.33
C ARG A 47 21.50 -8.13 -18.25
N GLN A 48 22.72 -7.72 -18.56
CA GLN A 48 23.78 -7.56 -17.55
C GLN A 48 23.47 -6.44 -16.55
N ILE A 49 22.90 -5.31 -16.99
CA ILE A 49 22.40 -4.26 -16.07
C ILE A 49 21.36 -4.85 -15.13
N ALA A 50 20.36 -5.56 -15.67
CA ALA A 50 19.32 -6.20 -14.86
C ALA A 50 19.91 -7.20 -13.85
N ASN A 51 20.87 -8.03 -14.27
CA ASN A 51 21.55 -8.98 -13.38
C ASN A 51 22.37 -8.29 -12.27
N LEU A 52 23.04 -7.17 -12.57
CA LEU A 52 23.76 -6.39 -11.55
C LEU A 52 22.78 -5.79 -10.53
N MET A 53 21.68 -5.22 -11.01
CA MET A 53 20.66 -4.60 -10.17
C MET A 53 19.78 -5.61 -9.43
N ALA A 54 19.75 -6.89 -9.84
CA ALA A 54 19.13 -7.97 -9.08
C ALA A 54 19.88 -8.28 -7.78
N TYR A 55 21.16 -7.89 -7.67
CA TYR A 55 22.00 -8.08 -6.50
C TYR A 55 22.68 -6.75 -6.10
N PRO A 56 21.91 -5.72 -5.71
CA PRO A 56 22.41 -4.36 -5.54
C PRO A 56 23.45 -4.27 -4.42
N ASN A 57 23.35 -5.09 -3.37
CA ASN A 57 24.30 -5.10 -2.25
C ASN A 57 25.73 -5.48 -2.71
N HIS A 58 25.88 -6.52 -3.53
CA HIS A 58 27.20 -6.91 -4.04
C HIS A 58 27.77 -5.86 -4.99
N LEU A 59 26.92 -5.28 -5.84
CA LEU A 59 27.31 -4.19 -6.73
C LEU A 59 27.79 -2.97 -5.94
N LEU A 60 27.02 -2.55 -4.93
CA LEU A 60 27.33 -1.42 -4.06
C LEU A 60 28.66 -1.63 -3.34
N ILE A 61 28.84 -2.79 -2.68
CA ILE A 61 30.08 -3.13 -1.98
C ILE A 61 31.26 -3.12 -2.95
N THR A 62 31.10 -3.68 -4.15
CA THR A 62 32.16 -3.69 -5.17
C THR A 62 32.57 -2.27 -5.55
N LEU A 63 31.61 -1.40 -5.89
CA LEU A 63 31.88 -0.04 -6.32
C LEU A 63 32.52 0.79 -5.22
N VAL A 64 31.99 0.71 -3.99
CA VAL A 64 32.56 1.40 -2.82
C VAL A 64 33.98 0.92 -2.52
N PHE A 65 34.23 -0.39 -2.61
CA PHE A 65 35.57 -0.95 -2.41
C PHE A 65 36.58 -0.40 -3.42
N PHE A 66 36.22 -0.37 -4.72
CA PHE A 66 37.09 0.20 -5.75
C PHE A 66 37.28 1.71 -5.59
N ASP A 67 36.22 2.44 -5.26
CA ASP A 67 36.27 3.88 -5.07
C ASP A 67 37.24 4.26 -3.94
N ILE A 68 37.08 3.63 -2.77
CA ILE A 68 37.97 3.82 -1.62
C ILE A 68 39.40 3.42 -1.97
N GLY A 69 39.60 2.24 -2.57
CA GLY A 69 40.93 1.74 -2.91
C GLY A 69 41.68 2.65 -3.89
N ILE A 70 40.99 3.15 -4.92
CA ILE A 70 41.58 4.08 -5.89
C ILE A 70 41.87 5.42 -5.23
N ASN A 71 40.95 5.96 -4.41
CA ASN A 71 41.16 7.24 -3.74
C ASN A 71 42.37 7.20 -2.77
N ILE A 72 42.56 6.10 -2.03
CA ILE A 72 43.78 5.87 -1.23
C ILE A 72 45.02 5.80 -2.14
N GLY A 73 44.92 5.13 -3.29
CA GLY A 73 45.98 5.09 -4.30
C GLY A 73 46.39 6.47 -4.80
N VAL A 74 45.42 7.34 -5.10
CA VAL A 74 45.68 8.73 -5.48
C VAL A 74 46.38 9.49 -4.35
N GLN A 75 45.88 9.39 -3.12
CA GLN A 75 46.48 10.06 -1.96
C GLN A 75 47.93 9.64 -1.74
N ASN A 76 48.24 8.34 -1.83
CA ASN A 76 49.60 7.83 -1.69
C ASN A 76 50.52 8.29 -2.83
N CYS A 77 50.04 8.31 -4.08
CA CYS A 77 50.82 8.82 -5.20
C CYS A 77 51.14 10.31 -5.05
N ILE A 78 50.19 11.11 -4.57
CA ILE A 78 50.42 12.54 -4.38
C ILE A 78 51.31 12.80 -3.15
N ALA A 79 51.14 12.05 -2.06
CA ALA A 79 52.01 12.15 -0.89
C ALA A 79 53.48 11.86 -1.24
N THR A 80 53.73 10.81 -2.03
CA THR A 80 55.08 10.47 -2.51
C THR A 80 55.63 11.50 -3.50
N LEU A 81 54.77 12.16 -4.28
CA LEU A 81 55.16 13.22 -5.22
C LEU A 81 55.59 14.50 -4.48
N VAL A 82 54.87 14.86 -3.42
CA VAL A 82 55.04 16.09 -2.64
C VAL A 82 56.23 15.99 -1.66
N GLY A 83 56.51 14.79 -1.14
CA GLY A 83 57.65 14.49 -0.26
C GLY A 83 57.44 14.91 1.21
N ASP A 84 58.29 14.37 2.10
CA ASP A 84 58.12 14.47 3.57
C ASP A 84 58.29 15.89 4.14
N SER A 85 58.82 16.83 3.36
CA SER A 85 59.08 18.21 3.79
C SER A 85 57.90 19.17 3.60
N ALA A 86 56.78 18.70 3.04
CA ALA A 86 55.63 19.54 2.75
C ALA A 86 54.67 19.67 3.94
N SER A 87 53.98 20.81 4.01
CA SER A 87 52.94 21.05 5.01
C SER A 87 51.77 20.09 4.83
N PHE A 88 51.11 19.70 5.93
CA PHE A 88 49.93 18.83 5.94
C PHE A 88 48.87 19.19 4.89
N LEU A 89 48.65 20.50 4.67
CA LEU A 89 47.70 21.00 3.68
C LEU A 89 48.08 20.63 2.24
N MET A 90 49.37 20.59 1.91
CA MET A 90 49.87 20.20 0.58
C MET A 90 49.91 18.68 0.41
N THR A 91 50.14 17.92 1.49
CA THR A 91 50.24 16.46 1.45
C THR A 91 48.87 15.78 1.49
N VAL A 92 47.88 16.36 2.18
CA VAL A 92 46.55 15.75 2.40
C VAL A 92 45.41 16.63 1.89
N GLY A 93 45.43 17.93 2.19
CA GLY A 93 44.32 18.85 1.88
C GLY A 93 44.09 19.08 0.38
N VAL A 94 45.11 19.55 -0.33
CA VAL A 94 45.04 19.81 -1.78
C VAL A 94 44.74 18.53 -2.57
N PRO A 95 45.39 17.38 -2.30
CA PRO A 95 45.10 16.12 -2.97
C PRO A 95 43.66 15.66 -2.76
N LEU A 96 43.15 15.73 -1.53
CA LEU A 96 41.78 15.38 -1.18
C LEU A 96 40.76 16.26 -1.92
N ALA A 97 40.98 17.58 -1.93
CA ALA A 97 40.11 18.51 -2.64
C ALA A 97 40.10 18.22 -4.15
N LEU A 98 41.27 17.95 -4.73
CA LEU A 98 41.38 17.62 -6.15
C LEU A 98 40.66 16.31 -6.49
N THR A 99 40.83 15.26 -5.68
CA THR A 99 40.15 13.97 -5.88
C THR A 99 38.65 14.08 -5.69
N LEU A 100 38.19 14.82 -4.69
CA LEU A 100 36.75 15.02 -4.44
C LEU A 100 36.11 15.75 -5.61
N VAL A 101 36.72 16.83 -6.10
CA VAL A 101 36.13 17.62 -7.18
C VAL A 101 36.18 16.85 -8.51
N LEU A 102 37.36 16.37 -8.91
CA LEU A 102 37.57 15.76 -10.22
C LEU A 102 37.16 14.29 -10.30
N GLY A 103 37.46 13.51 -9.27
CA GLY A 103 37.19 12.08 -9.20
C GLY A 103 35.78 11.75 -8.72
N GLU A 104 35.15 12.64 -7.95
CA GLU A 104 33.87 12.32 -7.33
C GLU A 104 32.72 13.23 -7.78
N ILE A 105 32.77 14.53 -7.46
CA ILE A 105 31.64 15.46 -7.63
C ILE A 105 31.29 15.65 -9.11
N ILE A 106 32.26 15.99 -9.97
CA ILE A 106 31.99 16.25 -11.39
C ILE A 106 31.38 15.02 -12.09
N PRO A 107 31.96 13.80 -11.96
CA PRO A 107 31.36 12.60 -12.52
C PRO A 107 29.93 12.35 -12.03
N LYS A 108 29.65 12.51 -10.73
CA LYS A 108 28.30 12.29 -10.18
C LYS A 108 27.26 13.20 -10.81
N VAL A 109 27.58 14.48 -10.97
CA VAL A 109 26.69 15.47 -11.59
C VAL A 109 26.39 15.12 -13.05
N ILE A 110 27.38 14.63 -13.80
CA ILE A 110 27.22 14.22 -15.20
C ILE A 110 26.43 12.91 -15.31
N ALA A 111 26.59 12.00 -14.35
CA ALA A 111 25.98 10.68 -14.40
C ALA A 111 24.44 10.70 -14.33
N ILE A 112 23.86 11.62 -13.55
CA ILE A 112 22.40 11.69 -13.32
C ILE A 112 21.61 11.90 -14.63
N PRO A 113 21.83 12.97 -15.42
CA PRO A 113 21.05 13.23 -16.62
C PRO A 113 21.31 12.24 -17.76
N TYR A 114 22.46 11.54 -17.76
CA TYR A 114 22.87 10.62 -18.83
C TYR A 114 22.96 9.15 -18.37
N ASN A 115 22.29 8.82 -17.27
CA ASN A 115 22.40 7.54 -16.57
C ASN A 115 22.21 6.31 -17.48
N VAL A 116 21.19 6.29 -18.37
CA VAL A 116 20.92 5.16 -19.27
C VAL A 116 22.06 4.91 -20.26
N ARG A 117 22.70 5.96 -20.77
CA ARG A 117 23.79 5.83 -21.74
C ARG A 117 25.07 5.38 -21.06
N ILE A 118 25.36 5.99 -19.92
CA ILE A 118 26.56 5.69 -19.12
C ILE A 118 26.47 4.28 -18.54
N ALA A 119 25.34 3.89 -17.95
CA ALA A 119 25.11 2.55 -17.41
C ALA A 119 25.42 1.47 -18.45
N ARG A 120 24.95 1.64 -19.70
CA ARG A 120 25.25 0.70 -20.79
C ARG A 120 26.75 0.60 -21.12
N LEU A 121 27.46 1.73 -21.06
CA LEU A 121 28.89 1.78 -21.37
C LEU A 121 29.75 1.14 -20.26
N VAL A 122 29.41 1.40 -18.99
CA VAL A 122 30.21 0.94 -17.84
C VAL A 122 29.91 -0.51 -17.44
N THR A 123 28.69 -0.99 -17.71
CA THR A 123 28.20 -2.32 -17.28
C THR A 123 29.14 -3.48 -17.59
N PRO A 124 29.75 -3.62 -18.79
CA PRO A 124 30.59 -4.77 -19.09
C PRO A 124 31.78 -4.88 -18.12
N ILE A 125 32.40 -3.75 -17.78
CA ILE A 125 33.55 -3.67 -16.88
C ILE A 125 33.10 -3.99 -15.46
N ILE A 126 32.06 -3.30 -14.98
CA ILE A 126 31.54 -3.49 -13.62
C ILE A 126 31.01 -4.92 -13.40
N PHE A 127 30.35 -5.51 -14.40
CA PHE A 127 29.85 -6.88 -14.34
C PHE A 127 30.97 -7.90 -14.12
N VAL A 128 32.09 -7.76 -14.84
CA VAL A 128 33.25 -8.63 -14.66
C VAL A 128 33.87 -8.43 -13.28
N SER A 129 34.06 -7.17 -12.86
CA SER A 129 34.60 -6.85 -11.53
C SER A 129 33.75 -7.40 -10.39
N THR A 130 32.44 -7.16 -10.40
CA THR A 130 31.51 -7.67 -9.39
C THR A 130 31.46 -9.19 -9.38
N LYS A 131 31.48 -9.84 -10.54
CA LYS A 131 31.49 -11.31 -10.61
C LYS A 131 32.79 -11.90 -10.05
N SER A 132 33.92 -11.26 -10.30
CA SER A 132 35.23 -11.75 -9.84
C SER A 132 35.41 -11.60 -8.32
N PHE A 133 34.91 -10.50 -7.74
CA PHE A 133 35.05 -10.22 -6.30
C PHE A 133 33.90 -10.77 -5.45
N ARG A 134 32.84 -11.26 -6.07
CA ARG A 134 31.69 -11.88 -5.39
C ARG A 134 32.08 -12.90 -4.30
N PRO A 135 32.93 -13.92 -4.54
CA PRO A 135 33.26 -14.91 -3.51
C PRO A 135 34.00 -14.30 -2.30
N ILE A 136 34.78 -13.24 -2.52
CA ILE A 136 35.50 -12.54 -1.45
C ILE A 136 34.51 -11.78 -0.57
N PHE A 137 33.54 -11.09 -1.19
CA PHE A 137 32.52 -10.37 -0.45
C PHE A 137 31.52 -11.29 0.23
N ASP A 138 31.14 -12.41 -0.39
CA ASP A 138 30.29 -13.43 0.23
C ASP A 138 30.95 -14.00 1.49
N TRP A 139 32.25 -14.27 1.43
CA TRP A 139 33.03 -14.72 2.58
C TRP A 139 33.09 -13.66 3.69
N ALA A 140 33.33 -12.39 3.33
CA ALA A 140 33.35 -11.28 4.28
C ALA A 140 32.00 -11.06 4.98
N ILE A 141 30.90 -11.06 4.22
CA ILE A 141 29.53 -10.92 4.75
C ILE A 141 29.19 -12.11 5.65
N SER A 142 29.52 -13.34 5.24
CA SER A 142 29.30 -14.53 6.05
C SER A 142 30.09 -14.50 7.36
N GLY A 143 31.34 -14.02 7.34
CA GLY A 143 32.15 -13.84 8.54
C GLY A 143 31.57 -12.80 9.50
N ILE A 144 31.08 -11.68 8.96
CA ILE A 144 30.38 -10.65 9.75
C ILE A 144 29.09 -11.21 10.34
N ASN A 145 28.27 -11.89 9.56
CA ASN A 145 27.02 -12.51 10.04
C ASN A 145 27.29 -13.55 11.13
N PHE A 146 28.37 -14.34 11.02
CA PHE A 146 28.78 -15.27 12.07
C PHE A 146 29.14 -14.55 13.37
N ILE A 147 29.82 -13.40 13.29
CA ILE A 147 30.14 -12.57 14.47
C ILE A 147 28.88 -11.92 15.05
N ILE A 148 28.02 -11.37 14.20
CA ILE A 148 26.75 -10.74 14.60
C ILE A 148 25.83 -11.75 15.28
N GLN A 149 25.61 -12.93 14.68
CA GLN A 149 24.79 -13.99 15.27
C GLN A 149 25.35 -14.50 16.60
N LYS A 150 26.67 -14.44 16.79
CA LYS A 150 27.31 -14.82 18.05
C LYS A 150 27.22 -13.72 19.11
N MET A 151 27.14 -12.44 18.72
CA MET A 151 27.03 -11.30 19.63
C MET A 151 25.59 -10.89 19.94
N LEU A 152 24.65 -11.10 19.02
CA LEU A 152 23.22 -10.86 19.17
C LEU A 152 22.51 -12.21 19.28
N VAL A 153 22.18 -12.59 20.51
CA VAL A 153 21.40 -13.78 20.84
C VAL A 153 20.07 -13.75 20.07
N HIS A 154 19.85 -14.77 19.23
CA HIS A 154 18.58 -15.22 18.66
C HIS A 154 17.57 -14.12 18.27
N GLN A 155 17.65 -13.67 17.01
CA GLN A 155 16.41 -13.46 16.27
C GLN A 155 16.32 -14.55 15.21
N GLU A 156 15.57 -15.59 15.56
CA GLU A 156 15.14 -16.59 14.59
C GLU A 156 14.10 -15.96 13.65
N GLY A 157 14.34 -16.11 12.35
CA GLY A 157 13.30 -16.10 11.33
C GLY A 157 13.09 -14.78 10.59
N ASP A 158 13.22 -14.84 9.26
CA ASP A 158 12.59 -13.97 8.27
C ASP A 158 11.05 -13.92 8.46
N PHE A 159 10.57 -13.42 9.59
CA PHE A 159 9.17 -13.03 9.71
C PHE A 159 9.03 -11.66 9.10
N ILE A 160 8.71 -11.65 7.80
CA ILE A 160 8.25 -10.45 7.11
C ILE A 160 7.12 -9.88 7.97
N GLN A 161 7.33 -8.69 8.52
CA GLN A 161 6.30 -8.06 9.33
C GLN A 161 5.09 -7.75 8.44
N PRO A 162 3.86 -7.74 8.96
CA PRO A 162 2.67 -7.40 8.16
C PRO A 162 2.83 -6.07 7.41
N GLN A 163 3.60 -5.13 7.96
CA GLN A 163 3.95 -3.84 7.36
C GLN A 163 4.89 -3.98 6.15
N GLU A 164 5.94 -4.80 6.24
CA GLU A 164 6.84 -5.10 5.13
C GLU A 164 6.09 -5.83 3.99
N LEU A 165 5.19 -6.75 4.34
CA LEU A 165 4.35 -7.44 3.35
C LEU A 165 3.38 -6.48 2.65
N LYS A 166 2.84 -5.50 3.38
CA LYS A 166 2.04 -4.40 2.83
C LYS A 166 2.86 -3.58 1.82
N GLU A 167 4.13 -3.29 2.09
CA GLU A 167 5.01 -2.56 1.17
C GLU A 167 5.33 -3.36 -0.10
N VAL A 168 5.60 -4.66 0.02
CA VAL A 168 5.78 -5.55 -1.12
C VAL A 168 4.54 -5.57 -2.00
N LEU A 169 3.34 -5.65 -1.40
CA LEU A 169 2.07 -5.60 -2.14
C LEU A 169 1.84 -4.27 -2.86
N ARG A 170 2.25 -3.14 -2.28
CA ARG A 170 2.21 -1.83 -2.98
C ARG A 170 3.11 -1.85 -4.20
N SER A 171 4.33 -2.35 -4.04
CA SER A 171 5.30 -2.50 -5.13
C SER A 171 4.74 -3.38 -6.25
N CYS A 172 4.17 -4.55 -5.93
CA CYS A 172 3.56 -5.45 -6.91
C CYS A 172 2.40 -4.81 -7.69
N LYS A 173 1.60 -3.95 -7.04
CA LYS A 173 0.54 -3.17 -7.69
C LYS A 173 1.14 -2.14 -8.66
N ASP A 174 2.16 -1.40 -8.24
CA ASP A 174 2.82 -0.39 -9.08
C ASP A 174 3.49 -1.01 -10.32
N PHE A 175 3.97 -2.26 -10.20
CA PHE A 175 4.50 -3.04 -11.31
C PHE A 175 3.44 -3.80 -12.14
N GLY A 176 2.15 -3.68 -11.80
CA GLY A 176 1.05 -4.31 -12.53
C GLY A 176 1.02 -5.84 -12.43
N VAL A 177 1.74 -6.42 -11.46
CA VAL A 177 1.75 -7.89 -11.20
C VAL A 177 0.46 -8.32 -10.52
N VAL A 178 -0.12 -7.45 -9.69
CA VAL A 178 -1.35 -7.65 -8.95
C VAL A 178 -2.32 -6.53 -9.33
N ASN A 179 -3.55 -6.89 -9.68
CA ASN A 179 -4.53 -5.88 -10.07
C ASN A 179 -5.09 -5.12 -8.85
N HIS A 180 -5.86 -4.06 -9.09
CA HIS A 180 -6.39 -3.21 -8.02
C HIS A 180 -7.32 -3.95 -7.04
N GLU A 181 -8.11 -4.91 -7.53
CA GLU A 181 -9.09 -5.65 -6.71
C GLU A 181 -8.39 -6.70 -5.83
N GLU A 182 -7.44 -7.44 -6.39
CA GLU A 182 -6.61 -8.40 -5.66
C GLU A 182 -5.79 -7.71 -4.59
N SER A 183 -5.16 -6.57 -4.92
CA SER A 183 -4.42 -5.75 -3.98
C SER A 183 -5.32 -5.29 -2.83
N ARG A 184 -6.54 -4.82 -3.13
CA ARG A 184 -7.54 -4.39 -2.14
C ARG A 184 -7.90 -5.50 -1.15
N LEU A 185 -8.19 -6.70 -1.65
CA LEU A 185 -8.53 -7.85 -0.79
C LEU A 185 -7.35 -8.24 0.12
N LEU A 186 -6.13 -8.26 -0.43
CA LEU A 186 -4.93 -8.62 0.34
C LEU A 186 -4.63 -7.58 1.42
N PHE A 187 -4.75 -6.29 1.12
CA PHE A 187 -4.61 -5.23 2.12
C PHE A 187 -5.65 -5.32 3.22
N GLY A 188 -6.92 -5.48 2.87
CA GLY A 188 -8.00 -5.61 3.84
C GLY A 188 -7.79 -6.81 4.76
N TYR A 189 -7.37 -7.95 4.24
CA TYR A 189 -7.07 -9.12 5.06
C TYR A 189 -5.90 -8.90 6.03
N LEU A 190 -4.81 -8.26 5.58
CA LEU A 190 -3.66 -7.99 6.44
C LEU A 190 -3.98 -7.02 7.58
N SER A 191 -4.87 -6.06 7.33
CA SER A 191 -5.30 -5.08 8.33
C SER A 191 -6.27 -5.64 9.37
N MET A 192 -6.92 -6.78 9.13
CA MET A 192 -7.74 -7.45 10.16
C MET A 192 -6.94 -7.98 11.36
N GLU A 193 -5.60 -8.03 11.24
CA GLU A 193 -4.70 -8.33 12.35
C GLU A 193 -4.50 -7.12 13.28
N GLU A 194 -4.71 -5.91 12.76
CA GLU A 194 -4.47 -4.66 13.48
C GLU A 194 -5.74 -4.26 14.27
N GLY A 195 -5.57 -4.06 15.57
CA GLY A 195 -6.66 -3.64 16.46
C GLY A 195 -7.50 -4.79 17.01
N SER A 196 -8.34 -4.45 17.98
CA SER A 196 -9.22 -5.39 18.67
C SER A 196 -10.59 -5.42 18.00
N ILE A 197 -11.28 -6.57 18.11
CA ILE A 197 -12.62 -6.75 17.56
C ILE A 197 -13.65 -5.78 18.16
N LYS A 198 -13.36 -5.23 19.34
CA LYS A 198 -14.17 -4.20 20.02
C LYS A 198 -14.43 -2.98 19.14
N GLU A 199 -13.45 -2.58 18.33
CA GLU A 199 -13.54 -1.39 17.48
C GLU A 199 -14.38 -1.64 16.22
N ARG A 200 -14.65 -2.90 15.89
CA ARG A 200 -15.26 -3.34 14.63
C ARG A 200 -16.61 -4.04 14.81
N MET A 201 -16.95 -4.42 16.03
CA MET A 201 -18.23 -5.05 16.35
C MET A 201 -19.39 -4.05 16.28
N LYS A 202 -20.61 -4.58 16.14
CA LYS A 202 -21.82 -3.80 16.41
C LYS A 202 -21.96 -3.63 17.93
N PRO A 203 -21.99 -2.40 18.45
CA PRO A 203 -22.10 -2.15 19.89
C PRO A 203 -23.39 -2.74 20.46
N LYS A 204 -23.37 -3.09 21.75
CA LYS A 204 -24.51 -3.63 22.51
C LYS A 204 -25.82 -2.88 22.27
N GLN A 205 -25.78 -1.56 22.13
CA GLN A 205 -26.94 -0.70 21.95
C GLN A 205 -27.64 -0.90 20.59
N GLU A 206 -26.91 -1.39 19.59
CA GLU A 206 -27.42 -1.64 18.24
C GLU A 206 -27.88 -3.10 18.04
N ILE A 207 -27.73 -3.94 19.06
CA ILE A 207 -28.11 -5.34 19.00
C ILE A 207 -29.62 -5.49 18.98
N VAL A 208 -30.12 -6.10 17.91
CA VAL A 208 -31.52 -6.52 17.81
C VAL A 208 -31.67 -7.94 18.36
N PHE A 209 -32.59 -8.09 19.32
CA PHE A 209 -32.91 -9.37 19.95
C PHE A 209 -34.43 -9.53 20.09
N TYR A 210 -34.87 -10.78 20.23
CA TYR A 210 -36.24 -11.15 20.56
C TYR A 210 -36.30 -11.57 22.02
N ASP A 211 -37.23 -11.01 22.78
CA ASP A 211 -37.51 -11.42 24.15
C ASP A 211 -38.65 -12.45 24.17
N VAL A 212 -38.39 -13.62 24.77
CA VAL A 212 -39.37 -14.71 24.90
C VAL A 212 -40.60 -14.33 25.72
N LEU A 213 -40.54 -13.24 26.50
CA LEU A 213 -41.69 -12.67 27.21
C LEU A 213 -42.65 -11.91 26.29
N THR A 214 -42.26 -11.66 25.04
CA THR A 214 -43.10 -10.98 24.04
C THR A 214 -43.72 -11.99 23.05
N PRO A 215 -44.87 -11.67 22.41
CA PRO A 215 -45.54 -12.59 21.48
C PRO A 215 -44.64 -13.06 20.33
N ILE A 216 -44.76 -14.35 19.95
CA ILE A 216 -43.91 -14.98 18.92
C ILE A 216 -44.04 -14.32 17.54
N GLU A 217 -45.16 -13.64 17.28
CA GLU A 217 -45.39 -12.82 16.09
C GLU A 217 -44.31 -11.75 15.91
N ASN A 218 -43.73 -11.22 17.00
CA ASN A 218 -42.64 -10.26 16.93
C ASN A 218 -41.38 -10.88 16.33
N LEU A 219 -41.07 -12.14 16.67
CA LEU A 219 -39.95 -12.86 16.06
C LEU A 219 -40.18 -13.05 14.56
N TYR A 220 -41.38 -13.46 14.15
CA TYR A 220 -41.73 -13.58 12.73
C TYR A 220 -41.63 -12.24 11.99
N ARG A 221 -42.03 -11.12 12.61
CA ARG A 221 -41.87 -9.78 12.02
C ARG A 221 -40.40 -9.41 11.81
N LEU A 222 -39.53 -9.74 12.76
CA LEU A 222 -38.08 -9.50 12.65
C LEU A 222 -37.50 -10.21 11.42
N PHE A 223 -37.95 -11.44 11.11
CA PHE A 223 -37.53 -12.17 9.92
C PHE A 223 -38.24 -11.72 8.62
N SER A 224 -39.54 -11.43 8.70
CA SER A 224 -40.38 -11.11 7.52
C SER A 224 -39.99 -9.80 6.84
N GLY A 225 -39.41 -8.85 7.57
CA GLY A 225 -38.86 -7.61 7.00
C GLY A 225 -37.60 -7.80 6.13
N GLN A 226 -37.13 -9.04 5.93
CA GLN A 226 -35.88 -9.42 5.24
C GLN A 226 -34.60 -8.75 5.77
N ARG A 227 -34.61 -8.20 6.99
CA ARG A 227 -33.45 -7.49 7.54
C ARG A 227 -32.45 -8.40 8.25
N TYR A 228 -32.90 -9.54 8.77
CA TYR A 228 -32.06 -10.40 9.61
C TYR A 228 -32.21 -11.87 9.23
N SER A 229 -31.09 -12.58 9.13
CA SER A 229 -31.05 -14.04 8.92
C SER A 229 -30.96 -14.83 10.23
N ARG A 230 -30.49 -14.16 11.29
CA ARG A 230 -30.28 -14.70 12.64
C ARG A 230 -30.70 -13.62 13.65
N ILE A 231 -31.34 -14.03 14.74
CA ILE A 231 -31.79 -13.16 15.82
C ILE A 231 -31.37 -13.78 17.16
N LEU A 232 -30.90 -12.95 18.09
CA LEU A 232 -30.65 -13.36 19.46
C LEU A 232 -31.97 -13.56 20.20
N VAL A 233 -32.06 -14.62 20.97
CA VAL A 233 -33.25 -14.95 21.77
C VAL A 233 -32.86 -14.85 23.23
N CYS A 234 -33.51 -13.94 23.94
CA CYS A 234 -33.20 -13.58 25.31
C CYS A 234 -34.45 -13.71 26.18
N LYS A 235 -34.27 -13.72 27.51
CA LYS A 235 -35.36 -13.67 28.47
C LYS A 235 -35.14 -12.55 29.46
N ASP A 236 -36.03 -11.56 29.46
CA ASP A 236 -35.91 -10.37 30.31
C ASP A 236 -34.65 -9.55 29.96
N GLY A 237 -34.50 -9.28 28.66
CA GLY A 237 -33.41 -8.47 28.11
C GLY A 237 -32.11 -9.22 27.78
N LEU A 238 -31.17 -8.49 27.16
CA LEU A 238 -29.95 -9.04 26.54
C LEU A 238 -29.00 -9.74 27.52
N GLN A 239 -29.08 -9.44 28.81
CA GLN A 239 -28.20 -9.99 29.84
C GLN A 239 -28.40 -11.49 30.04
N ASN A 240 -29.56 -12.00 29.64
CA ASN A 240 -29.95 -13.39 29.76
C ASN A 240 -30.22 -13.96 28.36
N LEU A 241 -29.13 -14.17 27.63
CA LEU A 241 -29.12 -14.74 26.29
C LEU A 241 -29.35 -16.27 26.36
N LEU A 242 -30.46 -16.73 25.79
CA LEU A 242 -30.80 -18.16 25.71
C LEU A 242 -30.14 -18.84 24.50
N GLY A 243 -30.01 -18.12 23.39
CA GLY A 243 -29.32 -18.61 22.20
C GLY A 243 -29.60 -17.81 20.94
N VAL A 244 -29.27 -18.40 19.79
CA VAL A 244 -29.44 -17.78 18.47
C VAL A 244 -30.46 -18.57 17.65
N CYS A 245 -31.50 -17.90 17.18
CA CYS A 245 -32.47 -18.46 16.25
C CYS A 245 -32.12 -18.04 14.81
N SER A 246 -32.18 -18.99 13.87
CA SER A 246 -32.01 -18.69 12.44
C SER A 246 -33.33 -18.77 11.69
N ALA A 247 -33.53 -17.88 10.72
CA ALA A 247 -34.70 -17.92 9.84
C ALA A 247 -34.84 -19.28 9.14
N LYS A 248 -33.70 -19.88 8.78
CA LYS A 248 -33.63 -21.22 8.17
C LYS A 248 -34.17 -22.30 9.11
N SER A 249 -33.82 -22.26 10.39
CA SER A 249 -34.32 -23.22 11.39
C SER A 249 -35.83 -23.13 11.53
N LEU A 250 -36.38 -21.91 11.56
CA LEU A 250 -37.83 -21.66 11.63
C LEU A 250 -38.56 -22.17 10.39
N VAL A 251 -38.06 -21.89 9.19
CA VAL A 251 -38.68 -22.32 7.93
C VAL A 251 -38.64 -23.84 7.75
N LEU A 252 -37.57 -24.50 8.22
CA LEU A 252 -37.45 -25.96 8.17
C LEU A 252 -38.28 -26.67 9.24
N HIS A 253 -38.77 -25.93 10.24
CA HIS A 253 -39.65 -26.48 11.26
C HIS A 253 -41.06 -26.65 10.67
N LYS A 254 -41.56 -27.89 10.66
CA LYS A 254 -42.81 -28.26 9.96
C LYS A 254 -44.07 -27.75 10.66
N GLU A 255 -43.97 -27.47 11.95
CA GLU A 255 -45.10 -27.04 12.78
C GLU A 255 -44.97 -25.54 13.09
N GLN A 256 -46.10 -24.85 13.11
CA GLN A 256 -46.14 -23.43 13.42
C GLN A 256 -45.93 -23.27 14.93
N LEU A 257 -44.86 -22.57 15.33
CA LEU A 257 -44.60 -22.31 16.74
C LEU A 257 -45.79 -21.57 17.36
N GLN A 258 -46.36 -22.12 18.42
CA GLN A 258 -47.52 -21.52 19.11
C GLN A 258 -47.10 -20.72 20.34
N SER A 259 -45.94 -21.04 20.91
CA SER A 259 -45.39 -20.37 22.08
C SER A 259 -43.89 -20.09 21.92
N SER A 260 -43.35 -19.22 22.78
CA SER A 260 -41.91 -18.97 22.87
C SER A 260 -41.14 -20.15 23.49
N GLU A 261 -41.81 -21.09 24.16
CA GLU A 261 -41.21 -22.31 24.72
C GLU A 261 -40.87 -23.32 23.61
N ASP A 262 -41.71 -23.39 22.57
CA ASP A 262 -41.48 -24.23 21.38
C ASP A 262 -40.22 -23.83 20.60
N LEU A 263 -39.70 -22.61 20.84
CA LEU A 263 -38.51 -22.08 20.20
C LEU A 263 -37.21 -22.64 20.78
N LEU A 264 -37.20 -23.04 22.07
CA LEU A 264 -35.99 -23.45 22.79
C LEU A 264 -35.20 -24.58 22.09
N PRO A 265 -35.84 -25.64 21.55
CA PRO A 265 -35.13 -26.71 20.83
C PRO A 265 -34.49 -26.27 19.51
N LEU A 266 -34.93 -25.15 18.94
CA LEU A 266 -34.44 -24.61 17.67
C LEU A 266 -33.25 -23.66 17.86
N LEU A 267 -32.96 -23.26 19.10
CA LEU A 267 -31.86 -22.35 19.42
C LEU A 267 -30.52 -23.05 19.26
N ARG A 268 -29.58 -22.37 18.61
CA ARG A 268 -28.17 -22.76 18.62
C ARG A 268 -27.44 -22.02 19.73
N LYS A 269 -26.44 -22.69 20.31
CA LYS A 269 -25.55 -22.08 21.30
C LYS A 269 -24.83 -20.87 20.68
N PRO A 270 -24.79 -19.72 21.36
CA PRO A 270 -24.04 -18.57 20.90
C PRO A 270 -22.53 -18.85 20.97
N HIS A 271 -21.78 -18.32 20.01
CA HIS A 271 -20.33 -18.41 20.00
C HIS A 271 -19.75 -17.13 20.62
N TYR A 272 -19.06 -17.26 21.76
CA TYR A 272 -18.50 -16.12 22.48
C TYR A 272 -17.05 -15.87 22.07
N ILE A 273 -16.71 -14.61 21.84
CA ILE A 273 -15.38 -14.16 21.44
C ILE A 273 -14.96 -13.02 22.39
N PRO A 274 -13.79 -13.09 23.05
CA PRO A 274 -13.31 -11.99 23.88
C PRO A 274 -13.08 -10.72 23.05
N GLU A 275 -13.38 -9.56 23.63
CA GLU A 275 -13.23 -8.28 22.93
C GLU A 275 -11.78 -7.95 22.53
N THR A 276 -10.78 -8.56 23.16
CA THR A 276 -9.36 -8.34 22.90
C THR A 276 -8.82 -9.04 21.65
N VAL A 277 -9.60 -9.98 21.08
CA VAL A 277 -9.18 -10.80 19.94
C VAL A 277 -9.17 -9.97 18.63
N SER A 278 -8.26 -10.28 17.70
CA SER A 278 -8.21 -9.61 16.38
C SER A 278 -9.37 -10.04 15.47
N ALA A 279 -9.75 -9.17 14.51
CA ALA A 279 -10.81 -9.46 13.55
C ALA A 279 -10.53 -10.70 12.71
N LYS A 280 -9.26 -10.93 12.37
CA LYS A 280 -8.81 -12.13 11.65
C LYS A 280 -9.03 -13.40 12.47
N THR A 281 -8.70 -13.37 13.76
CA THR A 281 -8.90 -14.50 14.66
C THR A 281 -10.39 -14.76 14.87
N ALA A 282 -11.19 -13.70 15.01
CA ALA A 282 -12.65 -13.80 15.05
C ALA A 282 -13.22 -14.45 13.77
N LEU A 283 -12.72 -14.07 12.59
CA LEU A 283 -13.12 -14.69 11.30
C LEU A 283 -12.83 -16.19 11.29
N TYR A 284 -11.65 -16.59 11.77
CA TYR A 284 -11.27 -18.00 11.87
C TYR A 284 -12.19 -18.78 12.80
N HIS A 285 -12.49 -18.23 14.00
CA HIS A 285 -13.41 -18.84 14.94
C HIS A 285 -14.81 -19.03 14.36
N LEU A 286 -15.36 -17.98 13.72
CA LEU A 286 -16.69 -18.05 13.11
C LEU A 286 -16.76 -19.01 11.92
N ALA A 287 -15.69 -19.12 11.13
CA ALA A 287 -15.59 -20.06 10.01
C ALA A 287 -15.51 -21.52 10.49
N LYS A 288 -14.74 -21.78 11.55
CA LYS A 288 -14.57 -23.13 12.09
C LYS A 288 -15.85 -23.70 12.71
N GLU A 289 -16.63 -22.85 13.37
CA GLU A 289 -17.83 -23.26 14.12
C GLU A 289 -19.13 -23.21 13.29
N ASP A 290 -19.07 -22.82 12.01
CA ASP A 290 -20.23 -22.62 11.11
C ASP A 290 -21.38 -21.79 11.76
N SER A 291 -21.00 -20.90 12.68
CA SER A 291 -21.96 -20.08 13.44
C SER A 291 -22.41 -18.87 12.64
N GLY A 292 -21.47 -18.25 11.91
CA GLY A 292 -21.67 -17.03 11.11
C GLY A 292 -21.95 -15.76 11.92
N LEU A 293 -22.12 -15.88 13.25
CA LEU A 293 -22.39 -14.81 14.20
C LEU A 293 -21.66 -15.12 15.52
N GLY A 294 -20.94 -14.12 16.04
CA GLY A 294 -20.24 -14.16 17.31
C GLY A 294 -20.74 -13.09 18.25
N ILE A 295 -20.79 -13.42 19.54
CA ILE A 295 -21.12 -12.52 20.64
C ILE A 295 -19.81 -12.06 21.27
N ILE A 296 -19.59 -10.75 21.32
CA ILE A 296 -18.39 -10.18 21.90
C ILE A 296 -18.61 -9.96 23.39
N ILE A 297 -17.67 -10.43 24.20
CA ILE A 297 -17.72 -10.34 25.67
C ILE A 297 -16.48 -9.68 26.26
N ASP A 298 -16.67 -9.02 27.40
CA ASP A 298 -15.60 -8.52 28.25
C ASP A 298 -15.02 -9.63 29.16
N GLU A 299 -14.03 -9.27 29.98
CA GLU A 299 -13.41 -10.13 30.99
C GLU A 299 -14.39 -10.66 32.05
N TYR A 300 -15.51 -9.97 32.26
CA TYR A 300 -16.53 -10.32 33.25
C TYR A 300 -17.66 -11.18 32.65
N GLY A 301 -17.61 -11.45 31.34
CA GLY A 301 -18.63 -12.21 30.60
C GLY A 301 -19.84 -11.37 30.18
N SER A 302 -19.78 -10.05 30.29
CA SER A 302 -20.81 -9.14 29.83
C SER A 302 -20.80 -9.05 28.31
N ILE A 303 -21.98 -9.04 27.68
CA ILE A 303 -22.11 -8.81 26.24
C ILE A 303 -21.81 -7.33 25.94
N GLU A 304 -20.75 -7.09 25.18
CA GLU A 304 -20.31 -5.77 24.70
C GLU A 304 -20.77 -5.50 23.26
N GLY A 305 -20.98 -6.54 22.46
CA GLY A 305 -21.37 -6.40 21.08
C GLY A 305 -21.63 -7.72 20.35
N LEU A 306 -21.86 -7.63 19.05
CA LEU A 306 -21.89 -8.78 18.15
C LEU A 306 -21.13 -8.51 16.87
N ILE A 307 -20.66 -9.58 16.22
CA ILE A 307 -20.06 -9.48 14.90
C ILE A 307 -20.45 -10.66 14.02
N THR A 308 -20.64 -10.43 12.73
CA THR A 308 -20.94 -11.48 11.76
C THR A 308 -19.78 -11.69 10.79
N GLN A 309 -19.74 -12.85 10.14
CA GLN A 309 -18.79 -13.08 9.04
C GLN A 309 -18.95 -12.05 7.92
N ASN A 310 -20.19 -11.62 7.61
CA ASN A 310 -20.43 -10.60 6.60
C ASN A 310 -19.82 -9.26 6.99
N ASP A 311 -19.92 -8.86 8.26
CA ASP A 311 -19.28 -7.62 8.75
C ASP A 311 -17.74 -7.73 8.61
N LEU A 312 -17.17 -8.90 8.89
CA LEU A 312 -15.73 -9.15 8.70
C LEU A 312 -15.29 -9.16 7.23
N PHE A 313 -16.11 -9.70 6.31
CA PHE A 313 -15.85 -9.61 4.87
C PHE A 313 -16.01 -8.18 4.33
N GLU A 314 -16.93 -7.41 4.91
CA GLU A 314 -17.10 -6.01 4.58
C GLU A 314 -15.87 -5.20 4.98
N ILE A 315 -15.22 -5.51 6.11
CA ILE A 315 -13.94 -4.93 6.51
C ILE A 315 -12.87 -5.15 5.44
N VAL A 316 -12.65 -6.39 5.00
CA VAL A 316 -11.70 -6.72 3.93
C VAL A 316 -12.02 -5.95 2.64
N SER A 317 -13.31 -5.77 2.37
CA SER A 317 -13.77 -5.06 1.19
C SER A 317 -13.63 -3.55 1.32
N ASN A 318 -13.82 -2.93 2.48
CA ASN A 318 -13.97 -1.47 2.62
C ASN A 318 -12.74 -0.73 3.17
N GLU A 319 -11.78 -1.40 3.80
CA GLU A 319 -10.75 -0.76 4.64
C GLU A 319 -9.76 0.18 3.95
N VAL A 320 -9.64 0.16 2.62
CA VAL A 320 -8.79 1.15 1.92
C VAL A 320 -9.52 2.49 1.69
N SER A 321 -10.76 2.63 2.16
CA SER A 321 -11.47 3.92 2.17
C SER A 321 -10.88 4.93 3.17
N HIS A 322 -9.85 4.56 3.95
CA HIS A 322 -9.22 5.42 4.96
C HIS A 322 -7.89 6.08 4.54
N ILE A 323 -7.40 5.86 3.31
CA ILE A 323 -6.29 6.65 2.72
C ILE A 323 -6.81 7.79 1.82
N ARG A 324 -8.13 7.90 1.63
CA ARG A 324 -8.80 9.07 1.07
C ARG A 324 -9.89 9.52 2.03
N PRO A 325 -10.11 10.83 2.25
CA PRO A 325 -11.22 11.25 3.10
C PRO A 325 -12.55 10.85 2.45
N ALA A 326 -13.38 10.18 3.25
CA ALA A 326 -14.84 10.06 3.17
C ALA A 326 -15.51 9.79 1.79
N SER A 327 -16.08 8.59 1.73
CA SER A 327 -17.33 8.18 1.07
C SER A 327 -17.30 7.84 -0.42
N LYS A 328 -17.98 6.72 -0.77
CA LYS A 328 -18.55 6.47 -2.09
C LYS A 328 -19.47 7.65 -2.43
N GLN A 329 -18.99 8.61 -3.22
CA GLN A 329 -19.72 9.84 -3.55
C GLN A 329 -20.57 9.75 -4.84
N PHE A 330 -20.94 8.56 -5.29
CA PHE A 330 -21.94 8.44 -6.36
C PHE A 330 -22.81 7.20 -6.23
N ALA A 331 -24.11 7.37 -6.50
CA ALA A 331 -25.06 6.28 -6.69
C ALA A 331 -25.31 6.14 -8.20
N HIS A 332 -25.09 4.94 -8.74
CA HIS A 332 -25.56 4.58 -10.07
C HIS A 332 -27.08 4.44 -10.02
N SER A 333 -27.79 5.26 -10.79
CA SER A 333 -29.23 5.07 -10.99
C SER A 333 -29.52 4.27 -12.26
N ASP A 334 -28.63 4.32 -13.27
CA ASP A 334 -28.72 3.53 -14.52
C ASP A 334 -27.40 3.62 -15.34
N LYS A 335 -27.26 2.88 -16.46
CA LYS A 335 -26.04 2.83 -17.31
C LYS A 335 -25.55 4.19 -17.85
N ASN A 336 -26.39 5.22 -17.86
CA ASN A 336 -26.10 6.55 -18.44
C ASN A 336 -26.34 7.70 -17.45
N VAL A 337 -26.55 7.39 -16.17
CA VAL A 337 -26.96 8.37 -15.14
C VAL A 337 -26.21 8.13 -13.84
N ILE A 338 -25.57 9.18 -13.33
CA ILE A 338 -24.99 9.21 -12.00
C ILE A 338 -25.53 10.38 -11.19
N ILE A 339 -25.65 10.17 -9.87
CA ILE A 339 -25.81 11.27 -8.92
C ILE A 339 -24.51 11.33 -8.13
N ALA A 340 -23.77 12.41 -8.29
CA ALA A 340 -22.48 12.64 -7.66
C ALA A 340 -22.56 13.74 -6.60
N ALA A 341 -21.70 13.69 -5.58
CA ALA A 341 -21.47 14.85 -4.72
C ALA A 341 -20.74 15.94 -5.52
N GLY A 342 -20.93 17.21 -5.16
CA GLY A 342 -20.21 18.32 -5.80
C GLY A 342 -18.69 18.27 -5.58
N THR A 343 -18.23 17.51 -4.60
CA THR A 343 -16.81 17.21 -4.33
C THR A 343 -16.23 16.09 -5.20
N TYR A 344 -17.03 15.44 -6.04
CA TYR A 344 -16.56 14.37 -6.92
C TYR A 344 -15.48 14.88 -7.88
N GLU A 345 -14.36 14.18 -7.98
CA GLU A 345 -13.18 14.66 -8.71
C GLU A 345 -13.37 14.56 -10.24
N LEU A 346 -12.75 15.50 -10.97
CA LEU A 346 -12.76 15.48 -12.44
C LEU A 346 -11.95 14.31 -13.01
N SER A 347 -10.90 13.88 -12.32
CA SER A 347 -10.14 12.65 -12.58
C SER A 347 -11.03 11.41 -12.55
N ASP A 348 -11.82 11.26 -11.48
CA ASP A 348 -12.76 10.13 -11.33
C ASP A 348 -13.87 10.19 -12.39
N PHE A 349 -14.31 11.40 -12.78
CA PHE A 349 -15.24 11.59 -13.90
C PHE A 349 -14.66 11.13 -15.25
N TYR A 350 -13.38 11.43 -15.50
CA TYR A 350 -12.66 10.96 -16.69
C TYR A 350 -12.55 9.44 -16.70
N ASP A 351 -12.20 8.81 -15.57
CA ASP A 351 -12.11 7.35 -15.47
C ASP A 351 -13.45 6.67 -15.76
N LEU A 352 -14.56 7.29 -15.35
CA LEU A 352 -15.90 6.73 -15.53
C LEU A 352 -16.44 6.92 -16.95
N PHE A 353 -16.19 8.08 -17.58
CA PHE A 353 -16.82 8.44 -18.85
C PHE A 353 -15.86 8.57 -20.04
N GLY A 354 -14.54 8.54 -19.81
CA GLY A 354 -13.51 8.73 -20.82
C GLY A 354 -13.50 10.14 -21.44
N VAL A 355 -14.05 11.14 -20.75
CA VAL A 355 -14.16 12.51 -21.25
C VAL A 355 -13.53 13.47 -20.26
N ASP A 356 -12.62 14.30 -20.76
CA ASP A 356 -11.97 15.34 -19.99
C ASP A 356 -12.83 16.62 -19.98
N LEU A 357 -12.95 17.24 -18.81
CA LEU A 357 -13.70 18.47 -18.61
C LEU A 357 -12.70 19.64 -18.53
N PRO A 358 -12.72 20.59 -19.48
CA PRO A 358 -11.73 21.66 -19.51
C PRO A 358 -11.89 22.59 -18.31
N THR A 359 -10.77 22.91 -17.66
CA THR A 359 -10.68 23.86 -16.54
C THR A 359 -9.72 24.99 -16.87
N THR A 360 -10.11 26.22 -16.51
CA THR A 360 -9.35 27.47 -16.68
C THR A 360 -8.68 27.86 -15.37
N SER A 361 -9.23 27.42 -14.23
CA SER A 361 -8.83 27.83 -12.87
C SER A 361 -8.16 26.72 -12.04
N ASN A 362 -7.76 25.60 -12.65
CA ASN A 362 -7.29 24.39 -11.96
C ASN A 362 -8.27 23.85 -10.89
N CYS A 363 -9.58 23.89 -11.19
CA CYS A 363 -10.56 23.24 -10.33
C CYS A 363 -10.43 21.71 -10.42
N VAL A 364 -10.65 21.02 -9.30
CA VAL A 364 -10.41 19.56 -9.19
C VAL A 364 -11.72 18.77 -9.05
N THR A 365 -12.84 19.45 -8.79
CA THR A 365 -14.14 18.83 -8.51
C THR A 365 -15.24 19.27 -9.47
N ILE A 366 -16.27 18.44 -9.67
CA ILE A 366 -17.42 18.75 -10.52
C ILE A 366 -18.16 20.00 -10.08
N GLY A 367 -18.33 20.21 -8.77
CA GLY A 367 -18.99 21.40 -8.24
C GLY A 367 -18.17 22.67 -8.50
N GLY A 368 -16.84 22.57 -8.39
CA GLY A 368 -15.92 23.65 -8.76
C GLY A 368 -15.99 23.95 -10.26
N TRP A 369 -16.01 22.92 -11.09
CA TRP A 369 -16.13 23.05 -12.54
C TRP A 369 -17.44 23.71 -12.96
N LEU A 370 -18.59 23.31 -12.39
CA LEU A 370 -19.88 23.95 -12.66
C LEU A 370 -19.91 25.42 -12.25
N THR A 371 -19.30 25.74 -11.10
CA THR A 371 -19.17 27.13 -10.63
C THR A 371 -18.30 27.95 -11.57
N GLU A 372 -17.22 27.36 -12.09
CA GLU A 372 -16.35 28.00 -13.06
C GLU A 372 -17.05 28.28 -14.40
N GLN A 373 -17.78 27.29 -14.93
CA GLN A 373 -18.50 27.43 -16.21
C GLN A 373 -19.64 28.45 -16.15
N LEU A 374 -20.31 28.56 -15.00
CA LEU A 374 -21.44 29.46 -14.82
C LEU A 374 -21.03 30.83 -14.27
N GLY A 375 -19.79 30.98 -13.78
CA GLY A 375 -19.26 32.22 -13.20
C GLY A 375 -19.77 32.55 -11.80
N GLU A 376 -20.69 31.74 -11.26
CA GLU A 376 -21.27 31.84 -9.92
C GLU A 376 -21.66 30.45 -9.39
N ILE A 377 -21.93 30.34 -8.09
CA ILE A 377 -22.37 29.07 -7.50
C ILE A 377 -23.83 28.82 -7.93
N PRO A 378 -24.12 27.77 -8.70
CA PRO A 378 -25.47 27.57 -9.25
C PRO A 378 -26.48 27.20 -8.16
N GLU A 379 -27.69 27.71 -8.29
CA GLU A 379 -28.81 27.38 -7.39
C GLU A 379 -29.34 25.95 -7.63
N THR A 380 -29.97 25.39 -6.60
CA THR A 380 -30.68 24.11 -6.69
C THR A 380 -31.71 24.12 -7.81
N GLY A 381 -31.66 23.14 -8.71
CA GLY A 381 -32.52 23.02 -9.88
C GLY A 381 -31.89 23.51 -11.19
N THR A 382 -30.75 24.21 -11.12
CA THR A 382 -30.03 24.70 -12.31
C THR A 382 -29.62 23.54 -13.22
N LYS A 383 -29.86 23.69 -14.53
CA LYS A 383 -29.47 22.71 -15.55
C LYS A 383 -28.43 23.31 -16.47
N PHE A 384 -27.38 22.55 -16.72
CA PHE A 384 -26.28 22.94 -17.59
C PHE A 384 -25.97 21.79 -18.54
N ALA A 385 -25.92 22.08 -19.84
CA ALA A 385 -25.61 21.09 -20.86
C ALA A 385 -24.23 21.40 -21.44
N TRP A 386 -23.37 20.38 -21.47
CA TRP A 386 -22.03 20.49 -22.02
C TRP A 386 -21.63 19.20 -22.73
N GLY A 387 -21.26 19.33 -24.01
CA GLY A 387 -20.98 18.18 -24.88
C GLY A 387 -22.15 17.19 -24.90
N GLN A 388 -21.85 15.94 -24.51
CA GLN A 388 -22.82 14.85 -24.42
C GLN A 388 -23.44 14.67 -23.01
N PHE A 389 -23.22 15.62 -22.10
CA PHE A 389 -23.67 15.52 -20.71
C PHE A 389 -24.64 16.64 -20.35
N VAL A 390 -25.63 16.28 -19.55
CA VAL A 390 -26.54 17.21 -18.87
C VAL A 390 -26.31 17.09 -17.39
N PHE A 391 -25.88 18.20 -16.79
CA PHE A 391 -25.70 18.38 -15.37
C PHE A 391 -26.93 19.10 -14.80
N GLN A 392 -27.48 18.60 -13.71
CA GLN A 392 -28.55 19.25 -12.97
C GLN A 392 -28.17 19.31 -11.49
N VAL A 393 -28.13 20.52 -10.94
CA VAL A 393 -27.85 20.72 -9.52
C VAL A 393 -29.05 20.25 -8.70
N LEU A 394 -28.84 19.25 -7.86
CA LEU A 394 -29.88 18.70 -6.97
C LEU A 394 -29.90 19.39 -5.61
N ASP A 395 -28.74 19.86 -5.16
CA ASP A 395 -28.59 20.57 -3.89
C ASP A 395 -27.35 21.47 -3.95
N ALA A 396 -27.51 22.73 -3.55
CA ALA A 396 -26.44 23.73 -3.43
C ALA A 396 -26.55 24.47 -2.11
N ALA A 397 -25.41 24.73 -1.48
CA ALA A 397 -25.26 25.62 -0.35
C ALA A 397 -24.72 26.98 -0.81
N PRO A 398 -24.78 28.04 0.03
CA PRO A 398 -24.35 29.38 -0.35
C PRO A 398 -22.89 29.48 -0.84
N ASN A 399 -22.05 28.51 -0.47
CA ASN A 399 -20.62 28.50 -0.75
C ASN A 399 -20.16 27.30 -1.61
N CYS A 400 -21.03 26.35 -1.94
CA CYS A 400 -20.65 25.20 -2.76
C CYS A 400 -21.84 24.42 -3.31
N VAL A 401 -21.62 23.74 -4.44
CA VAL A 401 -22.54 22.71 -4.94
C VAL A 401 -22.39 21.44 -4.11
N LYS A 402 -23.49 20.90 -3.58
CA LYS A 402 -23.48 19.69 -2.75
C LYS A 402 -23.75 18.42 -3.54
N ARG A 403 -24.73 18.45 -4.45
CA ARG A 403 -25.14 17.26 -5.23
C ARG A 403 -25.50 17.62 -6.66
N VAL A 404 -25.02 16.80 -7.59
CA VAL A 404 -25.22 16.97 -9.02
C VAL A 404 -25.74 15.68 -9.64
N TYR A 405 -26.83 15.80 -10.38
CA TYR A 405 -27.33 14.76 -11.28
C TYR A 405 -26.66 14.92 -12.63
N ILE A 406 -26.07 13.85 -13.17
CA ILE A 406 -25.37 13.87 -14.44
C ILE A 406 -25.94 12.78 -15.32
N ARG A 407 -26.39 13.18 -16.51
CA ARG A 407 -26.96 12.28 -17.51
C ARG A 407 -26.24 12.44 -18.84
N LYS A 408 -25.79 11.32 -19.40
CA LYS A 408 -25.28 11.27 -20.78
C LYS A 408 -26.45 11.29 -21.76
N THR A 409 -26.53 12.31 -22.61
CA THR A 409 -27.55 12.45 -23.65
C THR A 409 -27.03 11.94 -24.98
N HIS A 410 -27.45 10.72 -25.32
CA HIS A 410 -27.15 9.90 -26.50
C HIS A 410 -25.83 9.12 -26.53
N GLY A 411 -25.97 7.88 -27.02
CA GLY A 411 -24.97 6.83 -27.05
C GLY A 411 -24.50 6.50 -28.45
N ASN A 412 -23.28 5.96 -28.46
CA ASN A 412 -22.87 4.82 -29.26
C ASN A 412 -22.21 3.84 -28.29
#